data_AF-A0A7K0VFK1-F1
#
_entry.id   AF-A0A7K0VFK1-F1
#
_cell.length_a   1.000
_cell.length_b   1.000
_cell.length_c   1.000
_cell.angle_alpha   90.00
_cell.angle_beta   90.00
_cell.angle_gamma   90.00
#
_symmetry.space_group_name_H-M   'P 1'
#
loop_
_entity.id
_entity.type
_entity.pdbx_description
1 polymer ?
#
loop_
_entity_poly.entity_id
_entity_poly.type
_entity_poly.pdbx_seq_one_letter_code
_entity_poly.pdbx_strand_id
1 'polypeptide(L)'
;MSKMLGLSPAVTIKSADANWSELVGPNGSLVVPANFASTLPTNGASPSSAGSDPRLMQKLADGGFLSVTAYDGDAPLATLVPGIKPLVLMPVDALPTTAFRLSRFAYLHRTKRRVIIETPTTSAYLEIHDPRVAAVAAGLAFDQTPIALAASSGLSISGVCEVLGLMRAIGIVMAVARGLEFVPAVNSLIAWAEREALPHGFSNTGLV
;
A
#
# COMPACT_ATOMS: atom_id res chain seq x y z
N MET A 1 -17.85 14.05 3.65
CA MET A 1 -17.24 13.29 4.76
C MET A 1 -15.73 13.40 4.62
N SER A 2 -15.06 14.16 5.50
CA SER A 2 -13.61 14.33 5.49
C SER A 2 -12.94 13.14 6.19
N LYS A 3 -12.03 12.43 5.49
CA LYS A 3 -11.10 11.47 6.09
C LYS A 3 -10.12 12.27 6.98
N MET A 4 -10.13 12.04 8.29
CA MET A 4 -9.21 12.67 9.24
C MET A 4 -8.01 11.73 9.44
N LEU A 5 -6.85 12.10 8.87
CA LEU A 5 -5.57 11.40 9.05
C LEU A 5 -4.76 12.12 10.14
N GLY A 6 -4.59 11.48 11.29
CA GLY A 6 -3.81 12.03 12.40
C GLY A 6 -2.32 11.66 12.30
N LEU A 7 -1.42 12.65 12.38
CA LEU A 7 0.01 12.45 12.61
C LEU A 7 0.31 12.52 14.12
N SER A 8 1.22 11.68 14.60
CA SER A 8 1.66 11.67 16.01
C SER A 8 2.70 12.78 16.27
N PRO A 9 2.63 13.52 17.39
CA PRO A 9 3.15 14.89 17.51
C PRO A 9 4.60 15.05 17.99
N ALA A 10 5.53 14.14 17.69
CA ALA A 10 6.89 14.23 18.27
C ALA A 10 8.01 13.80 17.32
N VAL A 11 8.08 14.37 16.12
CA VAL A 11 9.18 14.11 15.18
C VAL A 11 10.25 15.23 15.28
N THR A 12 11.48 14.87 15.66
CA THR A 12 12.65 15.75 15.78
C THR A 12 13.69 15.40 14.72
N ILE A 13 14.24 16.38 14.00
CA ILE A 13 15.32 16.14 13.05
C ILE A 13 16.65 16.02 13.81
N LYS A 14 17.35 14.89 13.71
CA LYS A 14 18.62 14.65 14.40
C LYS A 14 19.73 14.38 13.37
N SER A 15 20.68 15.30 13.24
CA SER A 15 21.85 15.19 12.33
C SER A 15 21.51 15.14 10.84
N ALA A 16 22.24 15.94 10.07
CA ALA A 16 22.23 15.95 8.62
C ALA A 16 23.67 15.70 8.14
N ASP A 17 23.90 14.62 7.40
CA ASP A 17 25.01 14.61 6.45
C ASP A 17 24.53 15.22 5.12
N ALA A 18 25.41 15.38 4.13
CA ALA A 18 25.06 16.06 2.89
C ALA A 18 23.91 15.39 2.10
N ASN A 19 23.58 14.13 2.42
CA ASN A 19 22.66 13.31 1.63
C ASN A 19 21.44 12.82 2.41
N TRP A 20 21.54 12.68 3.74
CA TRP A 20 20.51 12.08 4.59
C TRP A 20 20.26 12.87 5.87
N SER A 21 19.04 12.75 6.40
CA SER A 21 18.57 13.36 7.64
C SER A 21 17.76 12.35 8.43
N GLU A 22 17.87 12.37 9.74
CA GLU A 22 17.15 11.45 10.61
C GLU A 22 15.93 12.15 11.23
N LEU A 23 14.73 11.61 11.01
CA LEU A 23 13.47 12.04 11.65
C LEU A 23 13.16 11.12 12.83
N VAL A 24 13.39 11.61 14.04
CA VAL A 24 13.20 10.85 15.29
C VAL A 24 11.82 11.11 15.86
N GLY A 25 10.94 10.12 15.75
CA GLY A 25 9.60 10.08 16.35
C GLY A 25 9.57 9.38 17.73
N PRO A 26 8.43 9.42 18.44
CA PRO A 26 8.27 8.72 19.73
C PRO A 26 8.29 7.18 19.59
N ASN A 27 8.09 6.67 18.37
CA ASN A 27 8.06 5.23 18.06
C ASN A 27 9.27 4.76 17.25
N GLY A 28 10.33 5.57 17.15
CA GLY A 28 11.55 5.22 16.44
C GLY A 28 12.00 6.28 15.45
N SER A 29 13.01 5.93 14.67
CA SER A 29 13.70 6.85 13.78
C SER A 29 13.46 6.50 12.31
N LEU A 30 13.28 7.51 11.47
CA LEU A 30 13.13 7.39 10.02
C LEU A 30 14.24 8.19 9.33
N VAL A 31 15.11 7.51 8.58
CA VAL A 31 16.13 8.17 7.75
C VAL A 31 15.48 8.61 6.45
N VAL A 32 15.53 9.91 6.17
CA VAL A 32 14.99 10.56 4.97
C VAL A 32 16.08 11.29 4.20
N PRO A 33 15.96 11.48 2.88
CA PRO A 33 16.89 12.29 2.11
C PRO A 33 17.02 13.73 2.67
N ALA A 34 18.21 14.33 2.63
CA ALA A 34 18.47 15.66 3.21
C ALA A 34 17.66 16.79 2.56
N ASN A 35 17.31 16.65 1.28
CA ASN A 35 16.41 17.56 0.57
C ASN A 35 14.95 17.49 1.05
N PHE A 36 14.56 16.40 1.71
CA PHE A 36 13.24 16.25 2.31
C PHE A 36 13.17 16.98 3.65
N ALA A 37 14.15 16.73 4.53
CA ALA A 37 14.21 17.31 5.87
C ALA A 37 14.37 18.85 5.88
N SER A 38 15.11 19.40 4.92
CA SER A 38 15.29 20.86 4.76
C SER A 38 14.01 21.63 4.39
N THR A 39 12.91 20.93 4.09
CA THR A 39 11.61 21.55 3.78
C THR A 39 10.54 21.35 4.85
N LEU A 40 10.90 20.73 5.99
CA LEU A 40 10.02 20.59 7.13
C LEU A 40 10.00 21.88 7.96
N PRO A 41 8.85 22.27 8.53
CA PRO A 41 8.79 23.40 9.44
C PRO A 41 9.62 23.09 10.69
N THR A 42 10.80 23.69 10.81
CA THR A 42 11.54 23.74 12.07
C THR A 42 10.75 24.60 13.03
N ASN A 43 10.18 24.05 14.10
CA ASN A 43 10.06 24.74 15.39
C ASN A 43 9.52 23.84 16.51
N GLY A 44 10.22 23.87 17.65
CA GLY A 44 9.79 23.30 18.93
C GLY A 44 8.67 24.13 19.55
N ALA A 45 7.42 23.77 19.26
CA ALA A 45 6.24 24.30 19.93
C ALA A 45 5.43 23.16 20.57
N SER A 46 5.04 23.39 21.82
CA SER A 46 4.17 22.55 22.67
C SER A 46 2.87 22.15 21.97
N PRO A 47 2.21 21.04 22.41
CA PRO A 47 1.22 20.31 21.63
C PRO A 47 -0.09 21.11 21.54
N SER A 48 -0.32 21.69 20.37
CA SER A 48 -1.60 22.25 19.98
C SER A 48 -2.14 21.42 18.82
N SER A 49 -3.45 21.16 18.85
CA SER A 49 -4.24 20.37 17.89
C SER A 49 -4.03 20.81 16.44
N ALA A 50 -2.92 20.39 15.84
CA ALA A 50 -2.52 20.80 14.51
C ALA A 50 -3.29 20.00 13.47
N GLY A 51 -4.19 20.69 12.76
CA GLY A 51 -4.72 20.19 11.50
C GLY A 51 -3.56 19.80 10.58
N SER A 52 -3.65 18.62 9.97
CA SER A 52 -2.69 18.11 9.01
C SER A 52 -2.46 19.15 7.89
N ASP A 53 -1.23 19.67 7.77
CA ASP A 53 -0.87 20.56 6.66
C ASP A 53 -1.05 19.77 5.34
N PRO A 54 -2.01 20.15 4.47
CA PRO A 54 -2.30 19.41 3.25
C PRO A 54 -1.10 19.36 2.30
N ARG A 55 -0.18 20.33 2.37
CA ARG A 55 1.03 20.35 1.55
C ARG A 55 2.05 19.33 2.02
N LEU A 56 2.17 19.13 3.34
CA LEU A 56 3.03 18.10 3.91
C LEU A 56 2.48 16.70 3.59
N MET A 57 1.16 16.51 3.72
CA MET A 57 0.51 15.24 3.37
C MET A 57 0.69 14.90 1.89
N GLN A 58 0.53 15.89 1.00
CA GLN A 58 0.78 15.69 -0.42
C GLN A 58 2.24 15.29 -0.70
N LYS A 59 3.22 15.97 -0.07
CA LYS A 59 4.64 15.62 -0.21
C LYS A 59 4.96 14.20 0.29
N LEU A 60 4.36 13.79 1.41
CA LEU A 60 4.53 12.43 1.93
C LEU A 60 3.90 11.38 1.01
N ALA A 61 2.75 11.70 0.40
CA ALA A 61 2.12 10.85 -0.61
C ALA A 61 3.00 10.73 -1.87
N ASP A 62 3.46 11.88 -2.39
CA ASP A 62 4.33 11.98 -3.57
C ASP A 62 5.69 11.32 -3.35
N GLY A 63 6.15 11.21 -2.10
CA GLY A 63 7.37 10.51 -1.72
C GLY A 63 7.19 9.00 -1.47
N GLY A 64 5.95 8.49 -1.49
CA GLY A 64 5.69 7.09 -1.16
C GLY A 64 5.90 6.76 0.32
N PHE A 65 5.70 7.71 1.23
CA PHE A 65 5.90 7.50 2.67
C PHE A 65 4.58 7.28 3.45
N LEU A 66 3.43 7.42 2.79
CA LEU A 66 2.13 7.23 3.43
C LEU A 66 1.62 5.80 3.27
N SER A 67 1.42 5.14 4.42
CA SER A 67 0.59 3.94 4.47
C SER A 67 -0.89 4.32 4.42
N VAL A 68 -1.68 3.51 3.72
CA VAL A 68 -3.11 3.78 3.52
C VAL A 68 -3.91 2.57 3.98
N THR A 69 -4.83 2.80 4.93
CA THR A 69 -5.66 1.72 5.48
C THR A 69 -7.07 1.78 4.91
N ALA A 70 -7.56 0.65 4.40
CA ALA A 70 -8.94 0.44 4.01
C ALA A 70 -9.77 0.06 5.24
N TYR A 71 -11.01 0.54 5.30
CA TYR A 71 -11.93 0.30 6.40
C TYR A 71 -13.29 -0.19 5.89
N ASP A 72 -13.96 -1.01 6.70
CA ASP A 72 -15.40 -1.30 6.57
C ASP A 72 -16.09 -0.79 7.83
N GLY A 73 -16.76 0.36 7.71
CA GLY A 73 -17.16 1.15 8.89
C GLY A 73 -15.92 1.58 9.67
N ASP A 74 -15.85 1.20 10.95
CA ASP A 74 -14.70 1.49 11.83
C ASP A 74 -13.67 0.35 11.89
N ALA A 75 -13.92 -0.78 11.24
CA ALA A 75 -13.04 -1.94 11.26
C ALA A 75 -11.92 -1.81 10.22
N PRO A 76 -10.63 -1.81 10.61
CA PRO A 76 -9.53 -1.79 9.65
C PRO A 76 -9.45 -3.14 8.93
N LEU A 77 -9.46 -3.10 7.60
CA LEU A 77 -9.42 -4.29 6.75
C LEU A 77 -7.99 -4.67 6.39
N ALA A 78 -7.27 -3.71 5.80
CA ALA A 78 -5.92 -3.91 5.29
C ALA A 78 -5.19 -2.57 5.19
N THR A 79 -3.87 -2.59 5.33
CA THR A 79 -3.00 -1.42 5.17
C THR A 79 -2.04 -1.64 4.02
N LEU A 80 -2.11 -0.76 3.03
CA LEU A 80 -1.11 -0.63 1.99
C LEU A 80 0.12 0.01 2.60
N VAL A 81 1.23 -0.73 2.67
CA VAL A 81 2.52 -0.22 3.07
C VAL A 81 3.31 0.12 1.80
N PRO A 82 3.68 1.39 1.61
CA PRO A 82 4.36 1.80 0.39
C PRO A 82 5.81 1.30 0.38
N GLY A 83 6.31 1.11 -0.84
CA GLY A 83 7.70 0.77 -1.09
C GLY A 83 8.52 2.00 -1.45
N ILE A 84 9.57 1.80 -2.23
CA ILE A 84 10.52 2.87 -2.63
C ILE A 84 9.91 3.84 -3.66
N LYS A 85 8.85 3.42 -4.37
CA LYS A 85 8.21 4.21 -5.42
C LYS A 85 6.89 4.81 -4.93
N PRO A 86 6.58 6.06 -5.31
CA PRO A 86 5.28 6.66 -5.02
C PRO A 86 4.13 5.84 -5.61
N LEU A 87 3.05 5.72 -4.86
CA LEU A 87 1.88 4.94 -5.26
C LEU A 87 0.74 5.88 -5.66
N VAL A 88 0.12 5.59 -6.80
CA VAL A 88 -1.10 6.26 -7.22
C VAL A 88 -2.28 5.42 -6.75
N LEU A 89 -3.04 5.92 -5.78
CA LEU A 89 -4.28 5.28 -5.36
C LEU A 89 -5.26 5.25 -6.54
N MET A 90 -5.86 4.09 -6.78
CA MET A 90 -6.81 3.89 -7.87
C MET A 90 -8.19 3.54 -7.29
N PRO A 91 -9.06 4.53 -7.05
CA PRO A 91 -10.42 4.27 -6.58
C PRO A 91 -11.13 3.25 -7.48
N VAL A 92 -11.95 2.41 -6.86
CA VAL A 92 -12.78 1.43 -7.54
C VAL A 92 -14.24 1.80 -7.31
N ASP A 93 -14.94 2.08 -8.39
CA ASP A 93 -16.38 2.27 -8.34
C ASP A 93 -17.10 0.92 -8.31
N ALA A 94 -18.21 0.87 -7.57
CA ALA A 94 -19.06 -0.33 -7.46
C ALA A 94 -19.90 -0.60 -8.72
N LEU A 95 -19.43 -0.19 -9.91
CA LEU A 95 -20.16 -0.36 -11.15
C LEU A 95 -20.37 -1.87 -11.43
N PRO A 96 -21.61 -2.32 -11.73
CA PRO A 96 -21.91 -3.74 -11.88
C PRO A 96 -21.16 -4.43 -13.04
N THR A 97 -20.62 -3.65 -13.97
CA THR A 97 -20.05 -4.14 -15.23
C THR A 97 -18.54 -4.38 -15.17
N THR A 98 -17.84 -3.82 -14.18
CA THR A 98 -16.39 -3.97 -14.06
C THR A 98 -16.06 -5.19 -13.20
N ALA A 99 -15.52 -6.23 -13.83
CA ALA A 99 -14.95 -7.36 -13.12
C ALA A 99 -13.47 -7.10 -12.81
N PHE A 100 -12.98 -7.75 -11.76
CA PHE A 100 -11.61 -7.70 -11.30
C PHE A 100 -11.07 -9.13 -11.18
N ARG A 101 -9.77 -9.27 -11.38
CA ARG A 101 -9.05 -10.53 -11.16
C ARG A 101 -7.75 -10.29 -10.42
N LEU A 102 -7.29 -11.33 -9.74
CA LEU A 102 -5.99 -11.35 -9.10
C LEU A 102 -4.87 -11.48 -10.14
N SER A 103 -3.77 -10.77 -9.93
CA SER A 103 -2.54 -10.96 -10.68
C SER A 103 -2.01 -12.38 -10.44
N ARG A 104 -1.51 -13.02 -11.49
CA ARG A 104 -0.87 -14.35 -11.39
C ARG A 104 0.40 -14.36 -10.55
N PHE A 105 0.96 -13.17 -10.29
CA PHE A 105 2.15 -13.00 -9.47
C PHE A 105 1.83 -12.53 -8.06
N ALA A 106 0.57 -12.24 -7.75
CA ALA A 106 0.19 -11.94 -6.40
C ALA A 106 0.24 -13.22 -5.56
N TYR A 107 0.93 -13.16 -4.42
CA TYR A 107 0.96 -14.27 -3.48
C TYR A 107 0.68 -13.76 -2.07
N LEU A 108 -0.09 -14.55 -1.32
CA LEU A 108 -0.38 -14.32 0.08
C LEU A 108 0.55 -15.21 0.90
N HIS A 109 1.19 -14.63 1.90
CA HIS A 109 1.98 -15.41 2.84
C HIS A 109 1.97 -14.77 4.23
N ARG A 110 2.43 -15.56 5.20
CA ARG A 110 2.61 -15.10 6.57
C ARG A 110 4.04 -14.62 6.76
N THR A 111 4.19 -13.46 7.36
CA THR A 111 5.42 -13.03 8.04
C THR A 111 5.18 -13.12 9.55
N LYS A 112 6.24 -13.22 10.37
CA LYS A 112 6.22 -13.34 11.85
C LYS A 112 4.81 -13.36 12.49
N ARG A 113 4.17 -12.18 12.58
CA ARG A 113 2.83 -11.97 13.18
C ARG A 113 1.78 -11.39 12.22
N ARG A 114 2.06 -11.30 10.92
CA ARG A 114 1.22 -10.61 9.93
C ARG A 114 0.95 -11.50 8.74
N VAL A 115 -0.22 -11.35 8.13
CA VAL A 115 -0.51 -11.91 6.81
C VAL A 115 -0.40 -10.78 5.81
N ILE A 116 0.36 -10.99 4.74
CA ILE A 116 0.57 -9.97 3.72
C ILE A 116 0.30 -10.53 2.33
N ILE A 117 -0.07 -9.64 1.41
CA ILE A 117 -0.13 -9.92 -0.03
C ILE A 117 0.91 -9.04 -0.71
N GLU A 118 1.73 -9.67 -1.55
CA GLU A 118 2.79 -9.01 -2.31
C GLU A 118 2.67 -9.35 -3.79
N THR A 119 3.39 -8.60 -4.61
CA THR A 119 3.63 -8.93 -6.02
C THR A 119 5.06 -8.53 -6.38
N PRO A 120 5.80 -9.33 -7.16
CA PRO A 120 7.19 -9.06 -7.53
C PRO A 120 7.39 -7.77 -8.34
N THR A 121 6.31 -7.17 -8.84
CA THR A 121 6.36 -5.95 -9.65
C THR A 121 6.53 -4.67 -8.84
N THR A 122 6.45 -4.73 -7.50
CA THR A 122 6.64 -3.58 -6.61
C THR A 122 7.28 -3.99 -5.28
N SER A 123 7.86 -3.03 -4.55
CA SER A 123 8.33 -3.21 -3.17
C SER A 123 7.25 -2.88 -2.13
N ALA A 124 6.09 -2.39 -2.58
CA ALA A 124 4.94 -2.15 -1.71
C ALA A 124 4.15 -3.44 -1.48
N TYR A 125 3.50 -3.54 -0.32
CA TYR A 125 2.73 -4.72 0.07
C TYR A 125 1.45 -4.34 0.79
N LEU A 126 0.50 -5.28 0.85
CA LEU A 126 -0.74 -5.12 1.58
C LEU A 126 -0.72 -5.98 2.85
N GLU A 127 -0.72 -5.34 4.01
CA GLU A 127 -0.90 -6.02 5.30
C GLU A 127 -2.38 -6.27 5.56
N ILE A 128 -2.75 -7.52 5.87
CA ILE A 128 -4.12 -7.92 6.16
C ILE A 128 -4.36 -7.91 7.66
N HIS A 129 -5.39 -7.15 8.07
CA HIS A 129 -5.86 -7.08 9.46
C HIS A 129 -7.12 -7.92 9.69
N ASP A 130 -7.98 -8.01 8.66
CA ASP A 130 -9.24 -8.77 8.71
C ASP A 130 -9.19 -9.97 7.74
N PRO A 131 -9.47 -11.20 8.21
CA PRO A 131 -9.44 -12.41 7.36
C PRO A 131 -10.40 -12.35 6.18
N ARG A 132 -11.46 -11.52 6.22
CA ARG A 132 -12.37 -11.33 5.09
C ARG A 132 -11.67 -10.71 3.87
N VAL A 133 -10.56 -9.99 4.06
CA VAL A 133 -9.71 -9.52 2.93
C VAL A 133 -9.07 -10.69 2.20
N ALA A 134 -8.64 -11.74 2.91
CA ALA A 134 -8.12 -12.95 2.28
C ALA A 134 -9.23 -13.70 1.51
N ALA A 135 -10.48 -13.66 2.00
CA ALA A 135 -11.63 -14.18 1.25
C ALA A 135 -11.89 -13.40 -0.04
N VAL A 136 -11.76 -12.06 -0.03
CA VAL A 136 -11.81 -11.23 -1.25
C VAL A 136 -10.71 -11.64 -2.23
N ALA A 137 -9.46 -11.78 -1.75
CA ALA A 137 -8.32 -12.20 -2.58
C ALA A 137 -8.54 -13.60 -3.19
N ALA A 138 -9.10 -14.53 -2.43
CA ALA A 138 -9.43 -15.87 -2.90
C ALA A 138 -10.56 -15.85 -3.96
N GLY A 139 -11.60 -15.03 -3.76
CA GLY A 139 -12.68 -14.88 -4.75
C GLY A 139 -12.17 -14.35 -6.10
N LEU A 140 -11.17 -13.49 -6.07
CA LEU A 140 -10.49 -12.93 -7.25
C LEU A 140 -9.61 -13.92 -8.02
N ALA A 141 -9.53 -15.19 -7.60
CA ALA A 141 -8.98 -16.26 -8.43
C ALA A 141 -9.75 -16.42 -9.75
N PHE A 142 -10.99 -15.94 -9.79
CA PHE A 142 -11.80 -15.78 -10.98
C PHE A 142 -12.19 -14.31 -11.18
N ASP A 143 -12.67 -13.99 -12.38
CA ASP A 143 -13.23 -12.66 -12.67
C ASP A 143 -14.47 -12.42 -11.80
N GLN A 144 -14.40 -11.46 -10.89
CA GLN A 144 -15.48 -11.14 -9.95
C GLN A 144 -15.79 -9.65 -9.93
N THR A 145 -17.07 -9.32 -9.75
CA THR A 145 -17.51 -7.93 -9.54
C THR A 145 -17.43 -7.58 -8.05
N PRO A 146 -17.33 -6.28 -7.68
CA PRO A 146 -17.35 -5.87 -6.27
C PRO A 146 -18.59 -6.38 -5.51
N ILE A 147 -19.74 -6.47 -6.18
CA ILE A 147 -21.00 -6.97 -5.61
C ILE A 147 -20.90 -8.46 -5.27
N ALA A 148 -20.36 -9.28 -6.17
CA ALA A 148 -20.19 -10.72 -5.94
C ALA A 148 -19.16 -11.00 -4.83
N LEU A 149 -18.09 -10.20 -4.78
CA LEU A 149 -17.09 -10.28 -3.71
C LEU A 149 -17.66 -9.89 -2.36
N ALA A 150 -18.52 -8.85 -2.29
CA ALA A 150 -19.18 -8.47 -1.04
C ALA A 150 -20.07 -9.61 -0.51
N ALA A 151 -20.87 -10.22 -1.39
CA ALA A 151 -21.75 -11.34 -1.03
C ALA A 151 -20.99 -12.57 -0.50
N SER A 152 -19.80 -12.86 -1.05
CA SER A 152 -19.00 -14.04 -0.68
C SER A 152 -18.03 -13.80 0.48
N SER A 153 -17.55 -12.57 0.68
CA SER A 153 -16.61 -12.23 1.75
C SER A 153 -17.26 -11.76 3.05
N GLY A 154 -18.54 -11.38 3.02
CA GLY A 154 -19.24 -10.79 4.16
C GLY A 154 -18.78 -9.37 4.51
N LEU A 155 -18.13 -8.68 3.57
CA LEU A 155 -17.81 -7.24 3.65
C LEU A 155 -18.92 -6.42 2.99
N SER A 156 -19.04 -5.15 3.37
CA SER A 156 -19.85 -4.22 2.59
C SER A 156 -19.24 -4.01 1.19
N ILE A 157 -20.08 -3.61 0.23
CA ILE A 157 -19.61 -3.26 -1.13
C ILE A 157 -18.56 -2.14 -1.05
N SER A 158 -18.75 -1.16 -0.16
CA SER A 158 -17.79 -0.07 0.06
C SER A 158 -16.44 -0.60 0.58
N GLY A 159 -16.46 -1.52 1.55
CA GLY A 159 -15.25 -2.13 2.09
C GLY A 159 -14.49 -2.93 1.03
N VAL A 160 -15.22 -3.67 0.17
CA VAL A 160 -14.63 -4.36 -0.98
C VAL A 160 -13.98 -3.37 -1.94
N CYS A 161 -14.65 -2.29 -2.32
CA CYS A 161 -14.09 -1.27 -3.21
C CYS A 161 -12.83 -0.61 -2.65
N GLU A 162 -12.79 -0.29 -1.34
CA GLU A 162 -11.60 0.25 -0.68
C GLU A 162 -10.42 -0.75 -0.76
N VAL A 163 -10.65 -2.03 -0.46
CA VAL A 163 -9.63 -3.08 -0.57
C VAL A 163 -9.14 -3.25 -2.01
N LEU A 164 -10.06 -3.32 -2.97
CA LEU A 164 -9.71 -3.43 -4.39
C LEU A 164 -8.90 -2.22 -4.86
N GLY A 165 -9.21 -1.02 -4.37
CA GLY A 165 -8.46 0.19 -4.67
C GLY A 165 -7.00 0.12 -4.19
N LEU A 166 -6.78 -0.36 -2.97
CA LEU A 166 -5.42 -0.60 -2.45
C LEU A 166 -4.69 -1.67 -3.26
N MET A 167 -5.34 -2.80 -3.55
CA MET A 167 -4.73 -3.88 -4.35
C MET A 167 -4.38 -3.43 -5.77
N ARG A 168 -5.22 -2.60 -6.40
CA ARG A 168 -4.96 -2.04 -7.73
C ARG A 168 -3.79 -1.07 -7.74
N ALA A 169 -3.64 -0.25 -6.69
CA ALA A 169 -2.55 0.72 -6.58
C ALA A 169 -1.15 0.08 -6.68
N ILE A 170 -1.03 -1.20 -6.32
CA ILE A 170 0.21 -1.97 -6.39
C ILE A 170 0.21 -3.11 -7.41
N GLY A 171 -0.83 -3.21 -8.26
CA GLY A 171 -0.90 -4.21 -9.31
C GLY A 171 -1.19 -5.64 -8.83
N ILE A 172 -1.70 -5.81 -7.60
CA ILE A 172 -2.22 -7.11 -7.11
C ILE A 172 -3.52 -7.46 -7.84
N VAL A 173 -4.35 -6.47 -8.17
CA VAL A 173 -5.63 -6.65 -8.88
C VAL A 173 -5.65 -5.88 -10.18
N MET A 174 -6.27 -6.47 -11.21
CA MET A 174 -6.46 -5.86 -12.52
C MET A 174 -7.95 -5.80 -12.85
N ALA A 175 -8.39 -4.68 -13.44
CA ALA A 175 -9.72 -4.56 -14.02
C ALA A 175 -9.78 -5.36 -15.33
N VAL A 176 -10.85 -6.10 -15.53
CA VAL A 176 -11.11 -6.88 -16.74
C VAL A 176 -12.15 -6.12 -17.55
N ALA A 177 -11.73 -5.48 -18.64
CA ALA A 177 -12.67 -5.00 -19.64
C ALA A 177 -13.27 -6.22 -20.35
N ARG A 178 -14.60 -6.28 -20.48
CA ARG A 178 -15.24 -7.31 -21.30
C ARG A 178 -14.67 -7.24 -22.72
N GLY A 179 -14.04 -8.33 -23.17
CA GLY A 179 -13.65 -8.51 -24.57
C GLY A 179 -12.26 -8.00 -24.99
N LEU A 180 -11.35 -7.65 -24.06
CA LEU A 180 -9.96 -7.38 -24.43
C LEU A 180 -9.06 -8.60 -24.22
N GLU A 181 -8.43 -9.02 -25.31
CA GLU A 181 -7.43 -10.07 -25.34
C GLU A 181 -6.21 -9.75 -24.47
N PHE A 182 -5.62 -10.84 -23.99
CA PHE A 182 -4.43 -10.90 -23.16
C PHE A 182 -3.22 -10.24 -23.85
N VAL A 183 -2.76 -9.09 -23.35
CA VAL A 183 -1.42 -8.57 -23.67
C VAL A 183 -0.42 -9.21 -22.68
N PRO A 184 0.72 -9.75 -23.13
CA PRO A 184 1.47 -10.69 -22.31
C PRO A 184 2.28 -9.97 -21.23
N ALA A 185 1.90 -10.19 -19.97
CA ALA A 185 2.71 -9.96 -18.77
C ALA A 185 4.03 -10.78 -18.74
N VAL A 186 4.38 -11.44 -19.85
CA VAL A 186 5.55 -12.29 -20.04
C VAL A 186 6.83 -11.45 -20.06
N ASN A 187 6.82 -10.26 -20.66
CA ASN A 187 8.02 -9.41 -20.71
C ASN A 187 8.43 -8.89 -19.32
N SER A 188 7.45 -8.52 -18.48
CA SER A 188 7.70 -8.14 -17.09
C SER A 188 8.15 -9.32 -16.22
N LEU A 189 7.69 -10.53 -16.55
CA LEU A 189 8.11 -11.78 -15.89
C LEU A 189 9.54 -12.16 -16.28
N ILE A 190 9.91 -12.05 -17.55
CA ILE A 190 11.28 -12.28 -18.02
C ILE A 190 12.22 -11.29 -17.35
N ALA A 191 11.87 -10.00 -17.33
CA ALA A 191 12.68 -8.98 -16.66
C ALA A 191 12.78 -9.16 -15.13
N TRP A 192 11.77 -9.75 -14.47
CA TRP A 192 11.87 -10.13 -13.07
C TRP A 192 12.73 -11.38 -12.87
N ALA A 193 12.50 -12.43 -13.66
CA ALA A 193 13.26 -13.67 -13.58
C ALA A 193 14.75 -13.46 -13.86
N GLU A 194 15.08 -12.58 -14.81
CA GLU A 194 16.45 -12.18 -15.12
C GLU A 194 17.11 -11.39 -13.98
N ARG A 195 16.33 -10.68 -13.15
CA ARG A 195 16.85 -9.94 -11.99
C ARG A 195 16.95 -10.78 -10.72
N GLU A 196 16.01 -11.70 -10.49
CA GLU A 196 15.75 -12.30 -9.18
C GLU A 196 15.75 -13.84 -9.16
N ALA A 197 15.70 -14.52 -10.31
CA ALA A 197 15.52 -15.98 -10.36
C ALA A 197 16.82 -16.81 -10.33
N LEU A 198 17.96 -16.22 -9.99
CA LEU A 198 19.08 -17.02 -9.45
C LEU A 198 18.92 -17.11 -7.92
N PRO A 199 19.30 -18.24 -7.27
CA PRO A 199 18.80 -18.67 -5.95
C PRO A 199 19.18 -17.79 -4.74
N HIS A 200 19.58 -16.54 -4.95
CA HIS A 200 19.99 -15.57 -3.94
C HIS A 200 18.89 -14.55 -3.60
N GLY A 201 17.78 -14.47 -4.36
CA GLY A 201 16.70 -13.46 -4.17
C GLY A 201 15.84 -13.59 -2.91
N PHE A 202 15.99 -14.67 -2.13
CA PHE A 202 15.39 -14.80 -0.79
C PHE A 202 16.39 -14.50 0.34
N SER A 203 17.54 -13.84 0.08
CA SER A 203 18.34 -13.28 1.15
C SER A 203 17.69 -12.01 1.67
N ASN A 204 16.83 -12.18 2.67
CA ASN A 204 16.46 -11.11 3.57
C ASN A 204 17.70 -10.76 4.42
N THR A 205 18.70 -10.09 3.85
CA THR A 205 19.77 -9.46 4.63
C THR A 205 19.21 -8.20 5.28
N GLY A 206 18.23 -8.41 6.17
CA GLY A 206 18.23 -7.68 7.42
C GLY A 206 19.52 -8.06 8.11
N LEU A 207 20.53 -7.19 7.96
CA LEU A 207 21.68 -7.21 8.84
C LEU A 207 21.18 -7.20 10.29
N VAL A 208 21.67 -8.19 11.02
CA VAL A 208 21.58 -8.38 12.47
C VAL A 208 22.16 -7.17 13.19
#